data_AF-A0A6L2PVU8-F1
#
_entry.id   AF-A0A6L2PVU8-F1
#
_cell.length_a   1.000
_cell.length_b   1.000
_cell.length_c   1.000
_cell.angle_alpha   90.00
_cell.angle_beta   90.00
_cell.angle_gamma   90.00
#
_symmetry.space_group_name_H-M   'P 1'
#
loop_
_entity.id
_entity.type
_entity.pdbx_description
1 polymer ?
#
loop_
_entity_poly.entity_id
_entity_poly.type
_entity_poly.pdbx_seq_one_letter_code
_entity_poly.pdbx_strand_id
1 'polypeptide(L)'
;ETAVCEEPANEDCRTSQCALRVSKAQRRRDKKASQERQRENMIKAQEAENIHGPRNLEIQKIKHILKERNLMIQEIPSDGNCLYCAVDDQLKVHGDGGVGIKKLREMVGQYLKEHKSDFLPFLSHPDTGDLLTDEQYEDYCNEVVNTSAWGGEVELRALSHILECCIEIIQATGPSVLVGEEYQEKKQAILTFHRHMYGLGEHYNSTKPILEEEAEDTESP
;
A
#
# COMPACT_ATOMS: atom_id res chain seq x y z
N GLU A 1 92.92 46.68 16.64
CA GLU A 1 91.68 46.30 17.35
C GLU A 1 90.51 46.55 16.39
N THR A 2 89.97 45.53 15.70
CA THR A 2 88.88 44.60 16.12
C THR A 2 87.61 45.38 16.55
N ALA A 3 86.40 45.17 16.00
CA ALA A 3 85.84 44.07 15.20
C ALA A 3 84.62 44.53 14.37
N VAL A 4 84.28 43.71 13.37
CA VAL A 4 83.13 43.73 12.46
C VAL A 4 82.03 42.76 12.98
N CYS A 5 80.86 42.81 12.32
CA CYS A 5 79.74 41.81 12.24
C CYS A 5 78.49 42.22 13.06
N GLU A 6 77.25 42.21 12.58
CA GLU A 6 76.56 41.58 11.42
C GLU A 6 75.16 42.24 11.21
N GLU A 7 74.62 42.22 9.98
CA GLU A 7 73.22 42.53 9.59
C GLU A 7 72.24 41.36 9.97
N PRO A 8 70.89 41.30 9.69
CA PRO A 8 70.06 42.09 8.73
C PRO A 8 68.57 42.38 9.09
N ALA A 9 67.95 43.13 8.16
CA ALA A 9 66.56 43.21 7.67
C ALA A 9 65.38 42.50 8.40
N ASN A 10 64.23 43.19 8.48
CA ASN A 10 62.99 42.65 7.90
C ASN A 10 61.90 43.73 7.67
N GLU A 11 61.52 43.93 6.40
CA GLU A 11 60.20 44.43 6.02
C GLU A 11 59.14 43.41 6.51
N ASP A 12 57.96 43.86 6.95
CA ASP A 12 56.80 42.98 6.87
C ASP A 12 55.49 43.78 6.73
N CYS A 13 55.05 43.83 5.47
CA CYS A 13 53.70 44.12 5.03
C CYS A 13 52.75 43.06 5.61
N ARG A 14 51.92 43.41 6.59
CA ARG A 14 50.78 42.57 7.01
C ARG A 14 49.48 43.10 6.44
N THR A 15 49.13 42.60 5.26
CA THR A 15 47.75 42.49 4.78
C THR A 15 46.90 41.77 5.83
N SER A 16 46.20 42.52 6.67
CA SER A 16 45.13 42.01 7.53
C SER A 16 43.95 41.59 6.67
N GLN A 17 43.85 40.29 6.40
CA GLN A 17 42.67 39.66 5.84
C GLN A 17 41.48 39.87 6.79
N CYS A 18 40.46 40.58 6.32
CA CYS A 18 39.17 40.68 6.99
C CYS A 18 38.43 39.33 6.82
N ALA A 19 38.66 38.39 7.73
CA ALA A 19 37.81 37.22 7.86
C ALA A 19 36.43 37.67 8.38
N LEU A 20 35.47 37.83 7.46
CA LEU A 20 34.09 38.21 7.75
C LEU A 20 33.51 37.27 8.84
N ARG A 21 33.34 37.80 10.06
CA ARG A 21 32.76 37.05 11.18
C ARG A 21 31.31 36.72 10.87
N VAL A 22 31.05 35.47 10.49
CA VAL A 22 29.71 34.94 10.21
C VAL A 22 28.78 35.20 11.40
N SER A 23 27.70 35.95 11.15
CA SER A 23 26.70 36.34 12.16
C SER A 23 26.05 35.12 12.83
N LYS A 24 25.66 35.26 14.11
CA LYS A 24 24.89 34.26 14.86
C LYS A 24 23.59 33.85 14.14
N ALA A 25 22.97 34.77 13.41
CA ALA A 25 21.79 34.49 12.59
C ALA A 25 22.13 33.65 11.35
N GLN A 26 23.27 33.91 10.71
CA GLN A 26 23.76 33.13 9.56
C GLN A 26 24.09 31.69 9.99
N ARG A 27 24.81 31.51 11.11
CA ARG A 27 25.11 30.18 11.67
C ARG A 27 23.86 29.35 11.99
N ARG A 28 22.77 29.98 12.44
CA ARG A 28 21.48 29.30 12.70
C ARG A 28 20.79 28.85 11.42
N ARG A 29 20.78 29.69 10.38
CA ARG A 29 20.24 29.34 9.06
C ARG A 29 21.03 28.20 8.42
N ASP A 30 22.36 28.29 8.45
CA ASP A 30 23.25 27.28 7.90
C ASP A 30 23.07 25.92 8.60
N LYS A 31 22.91 25.92 9.93
CA LYS A 31 22.61 24.70 10.70
C LYS A 31 21.25 24.09 10.35
N LYS A 32 20.21 24.92 10.15
CA LYS A 32 18.89 24.43 9.73
C LYS A 32 18.95 23.85 8.31
N ALA A 33 19.60 24.55 7.38
CA ALA A 33 19.77 24.08 6.00
C ALA A 33 20.60 22.80 5.91
N SER A 34 21.63 22.64 6.76
CA SER A 34 22.41 21.39 6.82
C SER A 34 21.58 20.23 7.37
N GLN A 35 20.75 20.48 8.39
CA GLN A 35 19.86 19.46 8.96
C GLN A 35 18.76 19.04 7.98
N GLU A 36 18.20 19.99 7.24
CA GLU A 36 17.20 19.73 6.20
C GLU A 36 17.80 18.92 5.04
N ARG A 37 19.00 19.31 4.56
CA ARG A 37 19.72 18.54 3.54
C ARG A 37 20.10 17.13 4.02
N GLN A 38 20.51 16.98 5.28
CA GLN A 38 20.76 15.67 5.88
C GLN A 38 19.48 14.83 5.93
N ARG A 39 18.36 15.42 6.34
CA ARG A 39 17.06 14.73 6.36
C ARG A 39 16.62 14.32 4.96
N GLU A 40 16.73 15.20 3.97
CA GLU A 40 16.44 14.90 2.56
C GLU A 40 17.34 13.80 2.02
N ASN A 41 18.64 13.82 2.32
CA ASN A 41 19.56 12.78 1.90
C ASN A 41 19.24 11.42 2.54
N MET A 42 18.84 11.40 3.82
CA MET A 42 18.39 10.19 4.51
C MET A 42 17.10 9.64 3.89
N ILE A 43 16.14 10.52 3.54
CA ILE A 43 14.91 10.13 2.85
C ILE A 43 15.24 9.53 1.49
N LYS A 44 16.08 10.20 0.68
CA LYS A 44 16.50 9.70 -0.64
C LYS A 44 17.26 8.38 -0.58
N ALA A 45 18.14 8.21 0.40
CA ALA A 45 18.86 6.95 0.61
C ALA A 45 17.89 5.81 0.99
N GLN A 46 16.94 6.09 1.88
CA GLN A 46 15.91 5.13 2.26
C GLN A 46 14.98 4.79 1.09
N GLU A 47 14.62 5.78 0.27
CA GLU A 47 13.85 5.57 -0.96
C GLU A 47 14.61 4.71 -1.96
N ALA A 48 15.92 4.95 -2.14
CA ALA A 48 16.78 4.16 -3.01
C ALA A 48 16.93 2.71 -2.55
N GLU A 49 17.06 2.47 -1.24
CA GLU A 49 17.04 1.11 -0.66
C GLU A 49 15.67 0.45 -0.84
N ASN A 50 14.59 1.23 -0.74
CA ASN A 50 13.22 0.75 -0.95
C ASN A 50 12.90 0.45 -2.43
N ILE A 51 13.66 0.94 -3.41
CA ILE A 51 13.46 0.61 -4.85
C ILE A 51 13.42 -0.91 -5.05
N HIS A 52 14.31 -1.65 -4.39
CA HIS A 52 14.35 -3.12 -4.43
C HIS A 52 13.63 -3.77 -3.24
N GLY A 53 12.88 -2.99 -2.47
CA GLY A 53 12.11 -3.47 -1.34
C GLY A 53 10.95 -4.37 -1.78
N PRO A 54 10.45 -5.23 -0.88
CA PRO A 54 9.37 -6.18 -1.16
C PRO A 54 8.11 -5.49 -1.72
N ARG A 55 7.79 -4.29 -1.22
CA ARG A 55 6.68 -3.46 -1.70
C ARG A 55 6.78 -3.13 -3.19
N ASN A 56 7.93 -2.61 -3.63
CA ASN A 56 8.10 -2.18 -5.01
C ASN A 56 8.14 -3.37 -5.96
N LEU A 57 8.82 -4.45 -5.56
CA LEU A 57 8.82 -5.70 -6.33
C LEU A 57 7.41 -6.29 -6.48
N GLU A 58 6.61 -6.27 -5.41
CA GLU A 58 5.21 -6.71 -5.43
C GLU A 58 4.36 -5.88 -6.41
N ILE A 59 4.38 -4.56 -6.26
CA ILE A 59 3.60 -3.65 -7.11
C ILE A 59 4.01 -3.78 -8.58
N GLN A 60 5.31 -3.89 -8.88
CA GLN A 60 5.81 -4.03 -10.25
C GLN A 60 5.34 -5.35 -10.88
N LYS A 61 5.38 -6.47 -10.15
CA LYS A 61 4.88 -7.76 -10.64
C LYS A 61 3.38 -7.71 -10.94
N ILE A 62 2.58 -7.14 -10.03
CA ILE A 62 1.13 -7.00 -10.24
C ILE A 62 0.85 -6.10 -11.44
N LYS A 63 1.52 -4.95 -11.55
CA LYS A 63 1.40 -4.05 -12.72
C LYS A 63 1.74 -4.75 -14.02
N HIS A 64 2.78 -5.59 -14.04
CA HIS A 64 3.15 -6.37 -15.21
C HIS A 64 2.04 -7.35 -15.62
N ILE A 65 1.51 -8.14 -14.67
CA ILE A 65 0.41 -9.08 -14.93
C ILE A 65 -0.84 -8.35 -15.47
N LEU A 66 -1.17 -7.19 -14.89
CA LEU A 66 -2.31 -6.40 -15.33
C LEU A 66 -2.09 -5.79 -16.72
N LYS A 67 -0.88 -5.30 -17.03
CA LYS A 67 -0.55 -4.70 -18.32
C LYS A 67 -0.74 -5.71 -19.46
N GLU A 68 -0.36 -6.97 -19.27
CA GLU A 68 -0.61 -8.05 -20.25
C GLU A 68 -2.10 -8.27 -20.54
N ARG A 69 -2.99 -7.83 -19.63
CA ARG A 69 -4.45 -7.94 -19.74
C ARG A 69 -5.14 -6.61 -20.08
N ASN A 70 -4.37 -5.56 -20.43
CA ASN A 70 -4.88 -4.20 -20.64
C ASN A 70 -5.62 -3.61 -19.42
N LEU A 71 -5.18 -3.98 -18.22
CA LEU A 71 -5.71 -3.51 -16.95
C LEU A 71 -4.64 -2.73 -16.18
N MET A 72 -5.09 -1.91 -15.23
CA MET A 72 -4.25 -1.21 -14.26
C MET A 72 -4.89 -1.21 -12.88
N ILE A 73 -4.07 -0.96 -11.86
CA ILE A 73 -4.54 -0.87 -10.48
C ILE A 73 -5.40 0.38 -10.32
N GLN A 74 -6.60 0.20 -9.77
CA GLN A 74 -7.41 1.29 -9.24
C GLN A 74 -7.22 1.32 -7.72
N GLU A 75 -6.49 2.34 -7.24
CA GLU A 75 -6.17 2.46 -5.83
C GLU A 75 -7.42 2.65 -4.97
N ILE A 76 -7.46 1.90 -3.88
CA ILE A 76 -8.52 1.91 -2.86
C ILE A 76 -7.92 2.41 -1.53
N PRO A 77 -8.64 3.25 -0.77
CA PRO A 77 -8.18 3.71 0.54
C PRO A 77 -7.87 2.56 1.52
N SER A 78 -6.79 2.71 2.30
CA SER A 78 -6.34 1.73 3.31
C SER A 78 -7.05 1.93 4.67
N ASP A 79 -8.38 1.91 4.69
CA ASP A 79 -9.22 2.20 5.88
C ASP A 79 -9.89 0.96 6.50
N GLY A 80 -9.37 -0.24 6.24
CA GLY A 80 -9.93 -1.51 6.71
C GLY A 80 -11.21 -1.96 5.96
N ASN A 81 -11.77 -1.11 5.09
CA ASN A 81 -12.87 -1.46 4.19
C ASN A 81 -12.37 -1.85 2.79
N CYS A 82 -11.06 -2.00 2.59
CA CYS A 82 -10.45 -2.13 1.27
C CYS A 82 -11.09 -3.24 0.42
N LEU A 83 -11.39 -4.41 1.00
CA LEU A 83 -12.09 -5.50 0.30
C LEU A 83 -13.45 -5.03 -0.25
N TYR A 84 -14.30 -4.49 0.62
CA TYR A 84 -15.65 -4.04 0.26
C TYR A 84 -15.62 -2.87 -0.72
N CYS A 85 -14.69 -1.93 -0.54
CA CYS A 85 -14.49 -0.81 -1.45
C CYS A 85 -14.05 -1.29 -2.83
N ALA A 86 -13.13 -2.26 -2.90
CA ALA A 86 -12.64 -2.80 -4.16
C ALA A 86 -13.74 -3.57 -4.92
N VAL A 87 -14.55 -4.36 -4.20
CA VAL A 87 -15.70 -5.06 -4.79
C VAL A 87 -16.77 -4.06 -5.25
N ASP A 88 -17.12 -3.07 -4.42
CA ASP A 88 -18.10 -2.04 -4.79
C ASP A 88 -17.66 -1.23 -6.03
N ASP A 89 -16.36 -0.95 -6.16
CA ASP A 89 -15.78 -0.30 -7.32
C ASP A 89 -15.89 -1.20 -8.58
N GLN A 90 -15.56 -2.49 -8.47
CA GLN A 90 -15.77 -3.44 -9.57
C GLN A 90 -17.24 -3.53 -10.00
N LEU A 91 -18.21 -3.48 -9.08
CA LEU A 91 -19.63 -3.46 -9.44
C LEU A 91 -20.01 -2.21 -10.23
N LYS A 92 -19.40 -1.05 -9.93
CA LYS A 92 -19.61 0.18 -10.71
C LYS A 92 -19.04 0.07 -12.12
N VAL A 93 -17.87 -0.57 -12.28
CA VAL A 93 -17.27 -0.84 -13.59
C VAL A 93 -18.20 -1.69 -14.46
N HIS A 94 -18.97 -2.61 -13.87
CA HIS A 94 -19.97 -3.42 -14.57
C HIS A 94 -21.30 -2.69 -14.86
N GLY A 95 -21.46 -1.44 -14.43
CA GLY A 95 -22.67 -0.65 -14.65
C GLY A 95 -23.79 -0.88 -13.62
N ASP A 96 -23.51 -1.61 -12.52
CA ASP A 96 -24.50 -1.88 -11.47
C ASP A 96 -24.67 -0.70 -10.47
N GLY A 97 -23.97 0.42 -10.68
CA GLY A 97 -24.06 1.62 -9.84
C GLY A 97 -23.42 1.50 -8.44
N GLY A 98 -22.91 0.33 -8.08
CA GLY A 98 -22.40 0.02 -6.74
C GLY A 98 -23.54 -0.23 -5.74
N VAL A 99 -23.24 -0.99 -4.70
CA VAL A 99 -24.18 -1.36 -3.61
C VAL A 99 -23.92 -0.51 -2.37
N GLY A 100 -22.68 -0.06 -2.18
CA GLY A 100 -22.21 0.67 -1.02
C GLY A 100 -21.68 -0.23 0.09
N ILE A 101 -20.59 0.20 0.73
CA ILE A 101 -19.81 -0.57 1.71
C ILE A 101 -20.69 -1.09 2.86
N LYS A 102 -21.51 -0.21 3.46
CA LYS A 102 -22.38 -0.58 4.58
C LYS A 102 -23.34 -1.70 4.20
N LYS A 103 -23.95 -1.59 3.01
CA LYS A 103 -24.92 -2.57 2.54
C LYS A 103 -24.25 -3.90 2.21
N LEU A 104 -23.06 -3.88 1.60
CA LEU A 104 -22.28 -5.09 1.38
C LEU A 104 -21.94 -5.79 2.70
N ARG A 105 -21.46 -5.06 3.71
CA ARG A 105 -21.16 -5.61 5.05
C ARG A 105 -22.41 -6.24 5.70
N GLU A 106 -23.56 -5.56 5.64
CA GLU A 106 -24.84 -6.10 6.13
C GLU A 106 -25.22 -7.40 5.40
N MET A 107 -25.09 -7.44 4.07
CA MET A 107 -25.41 -8.63 3.28
C MET A 107 -24.47 -9.79 3.59
N VAL A 108 -23.16 -9.54 3.75
CA VAL A 108 -22.19 -10.57 4.15
C VAL A 108 -22.52 -11.11 5.54
N GLY A 109 -22.71 -10.24 6.53
CA GLY A 109 -23.03 -10.68 7.89
C GLY A 109 -24.32 -11.49 7.96
N GLN A 110 -25.33 -11.11 7.19
CA GLN A 110 -26.57 -11.90 7.08
C GLN A 110 -26.33 -13.26 6.42
N TYR A 111 -25.60 -13.29 5.29
CA TYR A 111 -25.33 -14.51 4.55
C TYR A 111 -24.53 -15.53 5.38
N LEU A 112 -23.52 -15.06 6.11
CA LEU A 112 -22.72 -15.89 7.02
C LEU A 112 -23.60 -16.52 8.11
N LYS A 113 -24.49 -15.74 8.73
CA LYS A 113 -25.43 -16.27 9.74
C LYS A 113 -26.36 -17.34 9.17
N GLU A 114 -26.88 -17.13 7.96
CA GLU A 114 -27.80 -18.06 7.29
C GLU A 114 -27.11 -19.37 6.84
N HIS A 115 -25.81 -19.32 6.54
CA HIS A 115 -25.03 -20.44 5.99
C HIS A 115 -23.91 -20.88 6.92
N LYS A 116 -24.12 -20.74 8.24
CA LYS A 116 -23.08 -20.94 9.26
C LYS A 116 -22.29 -22.24 9.11
N SER A 117 -22.95 -23.36 8.79
CA SER A 117 -22.29 -24.67 8.61
C SER A 117 -21.19 -24.66 7.56
N ASP A 118 -21.32 -23.79 6.57
CA ASP A 118 -20.46 -23.77 5.39
C ASP A 118 -19.23 -22.89 5.65
N PHE A 119 -19.30 -21.98 6.62
CA PHE A 119 -18.26 -21.00 6.92
C PHE A 119 -17.52 -21.25 8.25
N LEU A 120 -18.23 -21.75 9.27
CA LEU A 120 -17.66 -22.01 10.59
C LEU A 120 -16.37 -22.85 10.56
N PRO A 121 -16.22 -23.90 9.72
CA PRO A 121 -14.99 -24.70 9.66
C PRO A 121 -13.73 -23.93 9.24
N PHE A 122 -13.88 -22.75 8.65
CA PHE A 122 -12.78 -21.90 8.18
C PHE A 122 -12.39 -20.81 9.18
N LEU A 123 -13.05 -20.77 10.34
CA LEU A 123 -12.81 -19.78 11.37
C LEU A 123 -12.32 -20.46 12.65
N SER A 124 -11.22 -19.95 13.17
CA SER A 124 -10.60 -20.43 14.40
C SER A 124 -10.35 -19.27 15.36
N HIS A 125 -10.38 -19.56 16.65
CA HIS A 125 -10.02 -18.58 17.67
C HIS A 125 -8.54 -18.21 17.53
N PRO A 126 -8.17 -16.92 17.49
CA PRO A 126 -6.79 -16.50 17.21
C PRO A 126 -5.79 -17.01 18.24
N ASP A 127 -6.19 -17.13 19.52
CA ASP A 127 -5.29 -17.57 20.59
C ASP A 127 -5.23 -19.09 20.77
N THR A 128 -6.32 -19.81 20.52
CA THR A 128 -6.39 -21.26 20.83
C THR A 128 -6.28 -22.13 19.58
N GLY A 129 -6.60 -21.59 18.41
CA GLY A 129 -6.68 -22.34 17.15
C GLY A 129 -7.90 -23.25 17.03
N ASP A 130 -8.73 -23.34 18.07
CA ASP A 130 -9.96 -24.15 18.05
C ASP A 130 -11.03 -23.49 17.17
N LEU A 131 -11.99 -24.28 16.71
CA LEU A 131 -13.17 -23.75 16.02
C LEU A 131 -13.93 -22.79 16.94
N LEU A 132 -14.50 -21.74 16.35
CA LEU A 132 -15.33 -20.81 17.09
C LEU A 132 -16.56 -21.52 17.69
N THR A 133 -16.93 -21.12 18.90
CA THR A 133 -18.23 -21.48 19.47
C THR A 133 -19.36 -20.77 18.73
N ASP A 134 -20.60 -21.19 18.99
CA ASP A 134 -21.76 -20.56 18.39
C ASP A 134 -21.88 -19.06 18.71
N GLU A 135 -21.56 -18.68 19.95
CA GLU A 135 -21.55 -17.30 20.42
C GLU A 135 -20.44 -16.49 19.76
N GLN A 136 -19.22 -17.04 19.70
CA GLN A 136 -18.07 -16.39 19.05
C GLN A 136 -18.29 -16.18 17.54
N TYR A 137 -18.95 -17.14 16.88
CA TYR A 137 -19.31 -16.99 15.47
C TYR A 137 -20.33 -15.86 15.25
N GLU A 138 -21.30 -15.73 16.16
CA GLU A 138 -22.26 -14.64 16.10
C GLU A 138 -21.59 -13.27 16.31
N ASP A 139 -20.65 -13.19 17.24
CA ASP A 139 -19.81 -12.01 17.46
C ASP A 139 -19.00 -11.65 16.22
N TYR A 140 -18.33 -12.64 15.60
CA TYR A 140 -17.63 -12.43 14.32
C TYR A 140 -18.55 -11.88 13.23
N CYS A 141 -19.76 -12.45 13.06
CA CYS A 141 -20.72 -11.93 12.09
C CYS A 141 -21.13 -10.48 12.42
N ASN A 142 -21.27 -10.13 13.70
CA ASN A 142 -21.57 -8.77 14.12
C ASN A 142 -20.39 -7.82 13.88
N GLU A 143 -19.14 -8.27 14.07
CA GLU A 143 -17.94 -7.49 13.77
C GLU A 143 -17.82 -7.19 12.27
N VAL A 144 -18.08 -8.17 11.41
CA VAL A 144 -18.11 -8.01 9.95
C VAL A 144 -19.05 -6.86 9.53
N VAL A 145 -20.21 -6.75 10.18
CA VAL A 145 -21.21 -5.72 9.88
C VAL A 145 -20.82 -4.36 10.44
N ASN A 146 -20.35 -4.31 11.69
CA ASN A 146 -20.30 -3.08 12.47
C ASN A 146 -18.92 -2.44 12.55
N THR A 147 -17.87 -3.11 12.08
CA THR A 147 -16.49 -2.63 12.21
C THR A 147 -15.81 -2.50 10.85
N SER A 148 -14.65 -1.85 10.83
CA SER A 148 -13.71 -1.87 9.71
C SER A 148 -12.72 -3.04 9.82
N ALA A 149 -13.12 -4.16 10.45
CA ALA A 149 -12.32 -5.38 10.46
C ALA A 149 -12.04 -5.83 9.02
N TRP A 150 -10.82 -6.32 8.83
CA TRP A 150 -10.31 -6.72 7.54
C TRP A 150 -11.07 -7.95 7.05
N GLY A 151 -11.55 -7.89 5.81
CA GLY A 151 -12.15 -9.05 5.16
C GLY A 151 -11.10 -9.92 4.49
N GLY A 152 -11.29 -11.22 4.54
CA GLY A 152 -10.46 -12.24 3.93
C GLY A 152 -11.24 -13.18 3.03
N GLU A 153 -10.83 -14.44 3.00
CA GLU A 153 -11.38 -15.47 2.12
C GLU A 153 -12.86 -15.80 2.43
N VAL A 154 -13.24 -15.80 3.71
CA VAL A 154 -14.63 -16.06 4.15
C VAL A 154 -15.58 -15.00 3.59
N GLU A 155 -15.23 -13.72 3.72
CA GLU A 155 -16.02 -12.61 3.19
C GLU A 155 -16.04 -12.61 1.67
N LEU A 156 -14.91 -12.90 1.00
CA LEU A 156 -14.84 -13.02 -0.45
C LEU A 156 -15.78 -14.11 -0.98
N ARG A 157 -15.80 -15.28 -0.33
CA ARG A 157 -16.67 -16.40 -0.69
C ARG A 157 -18.14 -16.04 -0.51
N ALA A 158 -18.49 -15.40 0.60
CA ALA A 158 -19.86 -14.90 0.83
C ALA A 158 -20.25 -13.85 -0.22
N LEU A 159 -19.40 -12.85 -0.49
CA LEU A 159 -19.65 -11.81 -1.50
C LEU A 159 -19.88 -12.40 -2.89
N SER A 160 -19.08 -13.40 -3.26
CA SER A 160 -19.23 -14.08 -4.55
C SER A 160 -20.62 -14.73 -4.71
N HIS A 161 -21.11 -15.42 -3.68
CA HIS A 161 -22.47 -15.99 -3.69
C HIS A 161 -23.57 -14.93 -3.70
N ILE A 162 -23.44 -13.89 -2.87
CA ILE A 162 -24.42 -12.80 -2.77
C ILE A 162 -24.57 -12.04 -4.10
N LEU A 163 -23.45 -11.77 -4.76
CA LEU A 163 -23.40 -10.97 -5.98
C LEU A 163 -23.50 -11.82 -7.26
N GLU A 164 -23.54 -13.15 -7.12
CA GLU A 164 -23.42 -14.12 -8.20
C GLU A 164 -22.28 -13.77 -9.17
N CYS A 165 -21.12 -13.48 -8.59
CA CYS A 165 -19.97 -12.92 -9.29
C CYS A 165 -18.72 -13.75 -9.00
N CYS A 166 -18.01 -14.15 -10.06
CA CYS A 166 -16.69 -14.74 -9.94
C CYS A 166 -15.67 -13.63 -9.64
N ILE A 167 -14.89 -13.77 -8.58
CA ILE A 167 -13.89 -12.79 -8.15
C ILE A 167 -12.50 -13.38 -8.38
N GLU A 168 -11.75 -12.82 -9.32
CA GLU A 168 -10.33 -13.14 -9.53
C GLU A 168 -9.46 -12.21 -8.68
N ILE A 169 -8.53 -12.78 -7.94
CA ILE A 169 -7.59 -12.05 -7.08
C ILE A 169 -6.18 -12.27 -7.62
N ILE A 170 -5.62 -11.22 -8.21
CA ILE A 170 -4.25 -11.20 -8.73
C ILE A 170 -3.29 -10.83 -7.59
N GLN A 171 -2.23 -11.62 -7.43
CA GLN A 171 -1.20 -11.42 -6.41
C GLN A 171 0.20 -11.53 -7.02
N ALA A 172 1.20 -10.89 -6.40
CA ALA A 172 2.57 -10.88 -6.92
C ALA A 172 3.28 -12.24 -6.85
N THR A 173 2.81 -13.15 -6.01
CA THR A 173 3.42 -14.46 -5.77
C THR A 173 2.38 -15.56 -5.85
N GLY A 174 2.62 -16.54 -6.71
CA GLY A 174 1.69 -17.66 -6.93
C GLY A 174 0.65 -17.35 -8.00
N PRO A 175 -0.24 -18.32 -8.29
CA PRO A 175 -1.33 -18.14 -9.23
C PRO A 175 -2.38 -17.15 -8.69
N SER A 176 -3.18 -16.57 -9.61
CA SER A 176 -4.41 -15.88 -9.23
C SER A 176 -5.33 -16.84 -8.47
N VAL A 177 -6.05 -16.31 -7.47
CA VAL A 177 -7.10 -17.07 -6.77
C VAL A 177 -8.44 -16.74 -7.42
N LEU A 178 -9.21 -17.76 -7.77
CA LEU A 178 -10.58 -17.61 -8.25
C LEU A 178 -11.56 -17.97 -7.15
N VAL A 179 -12.49 -17.07 -6.86
CA VAL A 179 -13.56 -17.28 -5.89
C VAL A 179 -14.90 -17.28 -6.62
N GLY A 180 -15.71 -18.32 -6.43
CA GLY A 180 -16.99 -18.47 -7.11
C GLY A 180 -16.87 -18.81 -8.58
N GLU A 181 -16.06 -19.82 -8.90
CA GLU A 181 -15.90 -20.35 -10.26
C GLU A 181 -17.25 -20.71 -10.91
N GLU A 182 -18.24 -21.12 -10.11
CA GLU A 182 -19.62 -21.38 -10.54
C GLU A 182 -20.33 -20.17 -11.17
N TYR A 183 -19.81 -18.96 -11.00
CA TYR A 183 -20.36 -17.73 -11.56
C TYR A 183 -19.53 -17.14 -12.71
N GLN A 184 -18.53 -17.89 -13.21
CA GLN A 184 -17.60 -17.39 -14.24
C GLN A 184 -18.31 -17.00 -15.54
N GLU A 185 -19.44 -17.63 -15.86
CA GLU A 185 -20.27 -17.32 -17.03
C GLU A 185 -21.19 -16.10 -16.84
N LYS A 186 -21.28 -15.54 -15.62
CA LYS A 186 -22.13 -14.40 -15.29
C LYS A 186 -21.35 -13.09 -15.21
N LYS A 187 -20.87 -12.73 -14.01
CA LYS A 187 -20.18 -11.48 -13.70
C LYS A 187 -18.78 -11.80 -13.20
N GLN A 188 -17.79 -10.99 -13.59
CA GLN A 188 -16.39 -11.21 -13.24
C GLN A 188 -15.79 -9.95 -12.62
N ALA A 189 -15.36 -10.00 -11.37
CA ALA A 189 -14.63 -8.91 -10.72
C ALA A 189 -13.15 -9.27 -10.65
N ILE A 190 -12.27 -8.33 -10.95
CA ILE A 190 -10.81 -8.53 -10.87
C ILE A 190 -10.25 -7.58 -9.82
N LEU A 191 -9.70 -8.16 -8.76
CA LEU A 191 -9.05 -7.48 -7.65
C LEU A 191 -7.55 -7.75 -7.67
N THR A 192 -6.79 -6.90 -6.98
CA THR A 192 -5.38 -7.18 -6.68
C THR A 192 -5.15 -7.24 -5.19
N PHE A 193 -4.32 -8.19 -4.75
CA PHE A 193 -3.97 -8.40 -3.37
C PHE A 193 -2.49 -8.11 -3.13
N HIS A 194 -2.22 -7.25 -2.14
CA HIS A 194 -0.90 -6.75 -1.83
C HIS A 194 -0.58 -7.03 -0.36
N ARG A 195 0.49 -7.76 -0.08
CA ARG A 195 0.95 -8.10 1.28
C ARG A 195 1.87 -7.05 1.87
N HIS A 196 2.53 -6.26 1.02
CA HIS A 196 3.60 -5.34 1.40
C HIS A 196 3.33 -3.90 0.96
N MET A 197 2.16 -3.60 0.40
CA MET A 197 1.81 -2.25 -0.06
C MET A 197 1.76 -1.22 1.08
N TYR A 198 1.30 -1.63 2.27
CA TYR A 198 1.24 -0.77 3.44
C TYR A 198 1.93 -1.39 4.65
N GLY A 199 2.46 -0.54 5.54
CA GLY A 199 3.11 -1.00 6.76
C GLY A 199 2.16 -1.71 7.74
N LEU A 200 0.85 -1.55 7.56
CA LEU A 200 -0.18 -2.23 8.35
C LEU A 200 -0.45 -3.67 7.89
N GLY A 201 -0.03 -4.04 6.67
CA GLY A 201 -0.17 -5.40 6.15
C GLY A 201 -0.93 -5.48 4.82
N GLU A 202 -1.81 -6.47 4.74
CA GLU A 202 -2.51 -6.90 3.53
C GLU A 202 -3.55 -5.88 3.06
N HIS A 203 -3.71 -5.75 1.74
CA HIS A 203 -4.60 -4.76 1.13
C HIS A 203 -5.15 -5.20 -0.22
N TYR A 204 -6.42 -4.88 -0.47
CA TYR A 204 -7.09 -5.10 -1.75
C TYR A 204 -7.23 -3.79 -2.52
N ASN A 205 -6.87 -3.82 -3.80
CA ASN A 205 -7.24 -2.77 -4.75
C ASN A 205 -8.16 -3.32 -5.84
N SER A 206 -8.92 -2.42 -6.45
CA SER A 206 -9.72 -2.69 -7.64
C SER A 206 -8.82 -2.65 -8.90
N THR A 207 -9.39 -3.00 -10.06
CA THR A 207 -8.73 -2.85 -11.35
C THR A 207 -9.61 -2.06 -12.32
N LYS A 208 -8.99 -1.42 -13.30
CA LYS A 208 -9.70 -0.72 -14.37
C LYS A 208 -8.99 -0.92 -15.71
N PRO A 209 -9.68 -0.77 -16.84
CA PRO A 209 -9.04 -0.75 -18.16
C PRO A 209 -7.98 0.34 -18.25
N ILE A 210 -6.87 0.04 -18.94
CA ILE A 210 -5.89 1.06 -19.33
C ILE A 210 -6.56 1.97 -20.36
N LEU A 211 -6.60 3.28 -20.09
CA LEU A 211 -6.99 4.28 -21.08
C LEU A 211 -5.75 4.61 -21.94
N GLU A 212 -5.93 4.82 -23.24
CA GLU A 212 -4.84 4.99 -24.23
C GLU A 212 -3.81 6.07 -23.83
N GLU A 213 -4.24 7.11 -23.11
CA GLU A 213 -3.37 8.21 -22.64
C GLU A 213 -2.38 7.79 -21.53
N GLU A 214 -2.68 6.76 -20.74
CA GLU A 214 -1.81 6.29 -19.65
C GLU A 214 -0.85 5.16 -20.09
N ALA A 215 -0.98 4.67 -21.33
CA ALA A 215 -0.09 3.66 -21.88
C ALA A 215 1.32 4.24 -22.15
N GLU A 216 1.39 5.51 -22.58
CA GLU A 216 2.62 6.20 -22.99
C GLU A 216 3.58 6.50 -21.82
N ASP A 217 3.05 6.78 -20.62
CA ASP A 217 3.87 7.07 -19.43
C ASP A 217 4.60 5.84 -18.86
N THR A 218 4.28 4.63 -19.33
CA THR A 218 4.92 3.37 -18.87
C THR A 218 6.06 2.88 -19.76
N GLU A 219 6.39 3.60 -20.83
CA GLU A 219 7.48 3.26 -21.77
C GLU A 219 8.79 4.04 -21.55
N SER A 220 8.94 4.76 -20.44
CA SER A 220 10.22 5.40 -20.13
C SER A 220 11.24 4.37 -19.60
N PRO A 221 12.42 4.23 -20.25
CA PRO A 221 13.42 3.21 -19.96
C PRO A 221 14.19 3.41 -18.64
#